data_AF-A0A2V9ZAY4-F1
#
_entry.id   AF-A0A2V9ZAY4-F1
#
_cell.length_a   1.000
_cell.length_b   1.000
_cell.length_c   1.000
_cell.angle_alpha   90.00
_cell.angle_beta   90.00
_cell.angle_gamma   90.00
#
_symmetry.space_group_name_H-M   'P 1'
#
loop_
_entity.id
_entity.type
_entity.pdbx_description
1 polymer ?
#
loop_
_entity_poly.entity_id
_entity_poly.type
_entity_poly.pdbx_seq_one_letter_code
_entity_poly.pdbx_strand_id
1 'polypeptide(L)' 'DYVCRFFAPSEGIDEDAATGSIQCTLVPYWAGRTGKQTFRVQQLSSRGARMWCTLVGDRVKIAGEVKLYLQGTINI' A
#
# COMPACT_ATOMS: atom_id res chain seq x y z
N ASP A 1 0.58 7.27 -10.32
CA ASP A 1 1.68 8.21 -10.06
C ASP A 1 2.99 7.50 -9.82
N TYR A 2 3.03 6.43 -9.02
CA TYR A 2 4.19 5.56 -8.93
C TYR A 2 3.78 4.10 -8.71
N VAL A 3 4.76 3.22 -8.88
CA VAL A 3 4.62 1.77 -8.68
C VAL A 3 5.62 1.29 -7.63
N CYS A 4 5.32 0.19 -6.95
CA CYS A 4 6.23 -0.45 -6.01
C CYS A 4 6.06 -1.97 -5.99
N ARG A 5 7.06 -2.67 -5.43
CA ARG A 5 7.03 -4.07 -5.03
C ARG A 5 7.66 -4.17 -3.64
N PHE A 6 7.21 -5.09 -2.81
CA PHE A 6 7.69 -5.22 -1.43
C PHE A 6 8.07 -6.67 -1.13
N PHE A 7 9.35 -6.87 -0.80
CA PHE A 7 9.93 -8.18 -0.49
C PHE A 7 10.42 -8.15 0.95
N ALA A 8 10.02 -9.13 1.76
CA ALA A 8 10.37 -9.20 3.18
C ALA A 8 10.78 -10.63 3.59
N PRO A 9 11.83 -11.21 2.98
CA PRO A 9 12.22 -12.60 3.23
C PRO A 9 12.64 -12.85 4.67
N SER A 10 13.13 -11.83 5.40
CA SER A 10 13.42 -11.94 6.85
C SER A 10 12.18 -12.27 7.68
N GLU A 11 11.01 -11.84 7.22
CA GLU A 11 9.71 -12.09 7.87
C GLU A 11 9.01 -13.34 7.32
N GLY A 12 9.71 -14.13 6.51
CA GLY A 12 9.13 -15.30 5.83
C GLY A 12 8.17 -14.95 4.69
N ILE A 13 8.20 -13.71 4.19
CA ILE A 13 7.36 -13.23 3.10
C ILE A 13 8.24 -12.97 1.87
N ASP A 14 8.18 -13.87 0.89
CA ASP A 14 8.91 -13.69 -0.37
C ASP A 14 8.53 -12.37 -1.03
N GLU A 15 7.24 -12.12 -1.25
CA GLU A 15 6.68 -10.86 -1.73
C GLU A 15 5.30 -10.62 -1.12
N ASP A 16 5.09 -9.45 -0.52
CA ASP A 16 3.77 -9.07 -0.02
C ASP A 16 2.89 -8.56 -1.17
N ALA A 17 1.63 -8.98 -1.15
CA ALA A 17 0.68 -8.64 -2.19
C ALA A 17 0.26 -7.17 -2.16
N ALA A 18 0.07 -6.60 -0.97
CA ALA A 18 -0.50 -5.26 -0.78
C ALA A 18 -0.04 -4.65 0.54
N THR A 19 1.01 -3.83 0.51
CA THR A 19 1.68 -3.31 1.70
C THR A 19 1.27 -1.86 1.92
N GLY A 20 0.48 -1.60 2.96
CA GLY A 20 0.08 -0.25 3.35
C GLY A 20 1.21 0.52 4.07
N SER A 21 1.95 -0.16 4.94
CA SER A 21 2.98 0.48 5.79
C SER A 21 4.11 1.15 5.00
N ILE A 22 4.52 0.57 3.87
CA ILE A 22 5.56 1.17 3.01
C ILE A 22 5.14 2.53 2.43
N GLN A 23 3.84 2.81 2.33
CA GLN A 23 3.35 4.11 1.83
C GLN A 23 3.68 5.25 2.79
N CYS A 24 3.88 4.98 4.09
CA CYS A 24 4.39 5.97 5.05
C CYS A 24 5.81 6.47 4.69
N THR A 25 6.56 5.69 3.90
CA THR A 25 7.89 6.09 3.40
C THR A 25 7.83 6.62 1.96
N LEU A 26 7.10 5.93 1.08
CA LEU A 26 7.07 6.26 -0.34
C LEU A 26 6.29 7.54 -0.65
N VAL A 27 5.20 7.81 0.08
CA VAL A 27 4.38 9.01 -0.16
C VAL A 27 5.17 10.30 0.12
N PRO A 28 5.83 10.48 1.29
CA PRO A 28 6.69 11.65 1.52
C PRO A 28 7.83 11.76 0.50
N TYR A 29 8.46 10.64 0.14
CA TYR A 29 9.52 10.61 -0.86
C TYR A 29 9.05 11.14 -2.23
N TRP A 30 7.91 10.67 -2.72
CA TRP A 30 7.37 11.13 -4.01
C TRP A 30 6.78 12.53 -3.92
N ALA A 31 6.24 12.95 -2.77
CA ALA A 31 5.81 14.32 -2.52
C ALA A 31 6.97 15.30 -2.66
N GLY A 32 8.11 15.00 -2.03
CA GLY A 32 9.32 15.83 -2.15
C GLY A 32 9.86 15.93 -3.58
N ARG A 33 9.66 14.90 -4.42
CA ARG A 33 10.13 14.88 -5.80
C ARG A 33 9.19 15.53 -6.80
N THR A 34 7.89 15.50 -6.55
CA THR A 34 6.86 15.88 -7.54
C THR A 34 6.06 17.11 -7.14
N GLY A 35 6.16 17.55 -5.88
CA GLY A 35 5.32 18.60 -5.31
C GLY A 35 3.85 18.20 -5.13
N LYS A 36 3.46 16.97 -5.47
CA LYS A 36 2.10 16.47 -5.29
C LYS A 36 1.85 16.03 -3.84
N GLN A 37 0.61 16.17 -3.39
CA GLN A 37 0.15 15.67 -2.08
C GLN A 37 -0.68 14.39 -2.21
N THR A 38 -1.31 14.15 -3.36
CA THR A 38 -2.18 12.99 -3.60
C THR A 38 -1.60 12.10 -4.70
N PHE A 39 -1.60 10.79 -4.45
CA PHE A 39 -0.96 9.80 -5.30
C PHE A 39 -1.88 8.60 -5.54
N ARG A 40 -1.96 8.18 -6.81
CA ARG A 40 -2.45 6.86 -7.20
C ARG A 40 -1.26 5.90 -7.23
N VAL A 41 -1.30 4.87 -6.40
CA VAL A 41 -0.23 3.90 -6.21
C VAL A 41 -0.66 2.54 -6.75
N GLN A 42 0.25 1.85 -7.42
CA GLN A 42 0.07 0.44 -7.78
C GLN A 42 1.20 -0.40 -7.19
N GLN A 43 0.85 -1.40 -6.38
CA GLN A 43 1.80 -2.43 -5.96
C GLN A 43 1.74 -3.55 -6.98
N LEU A 44 2.84 -3.79 -7.70
CA LEU A 44 2.93 -4.72 -8.81
C LEU A 44 3.39 -6.11 -8.35
N SER A 45 2.77 -6.62 -7.29
CA SER A 45 2.86 -8.02 -6.90
C SER A 45 2.06 -8.90 -7.88
N SER A 46 2.20 -10.22 -7.78
CA SER A 46 1.43 -11.17 -8.60
C SER A 46 -0.10 -10.97 -8.46
N ARG A 47 -0.58 -10.64 -7.25
CA ARG A 47 -1.99 -10.35 -6.97
C ARG A 47 -2.36 -8.89 -7.28
N GLY A 48 -1.40 -7.99 -7.13
CA GLY A 48 -1.56 -6.55 -7.35
C GLY A 48 -2.35 -5.84 -6.26
N ALA A 49 -2.09 -4.54 -6.10
CA ALA A 49 -2.91 -3.66 -5.27
C ALA A 49 -2.99 -2.25 -5.85
N ARG A 50 -4.15 -1.60 -5.71
CA ARG A 50 -4.35 -0.19 -6.03
C ARG A 50 -4.68 0.58 -4.77
N MET A 51 -3.95 1.66 -4.53
CA MET A 51 -4.12 2.50 -3.35
C MET A 51 -4.18 3.98 -3.75
N TRP A 52 -4.93 4.75 -2.99
CA TRP A 52 -4.97 6.21 -3.06
C TRP A 52 -4.38 6.74 -1.77
N CYS A 53 -3.30 7.50 -1.90
CA CYS A 53 -2.60 8.04 -0.75
C CYS A 53 -2.60 9.56 -0.78
N THR A 54 -2.75 10.18 0.38
CA THR A 54 -2.64 11.63 0.55
C THR A 54 -1.73 11.96 1.71
N LEU A 55 -0.70 12.76 1.47
CA LEU A 55 0.11 13.37 2.51
C LEU A 55 -0.63 14.57 3.11
N VAL A 56 -0.79 14.58 4.44
CA VAL A 56 -1.49 15.60 5.21
C VAL A 56 -0.60 15.98 6.40
N GLY A 57 0.22 17.01 6.23
CA GLY A 57 1.24 17.36 7.21
C GLY A 57 2.27 16.24 7.36
N ASP A 58 2.36 15.67 8.56
CA ASP A 58 3.24 14.56 8.92
C ASP A 58 2.59 13.17 8.74
N ARG A 59 1.33 13.12 8.30
CA ARG A 59 0.54 11.87 8.20
C ARG A 59 0.24 11.48 6.76
N VAL A 60 0.22 10.18 6.50
CA VAL A 60 -0.24 9.61 5.23
C VAL A 60 -1.60 8.97 5.43
N LYS A 61 -2.62 9.44 4.71
CA LYS A 61 -3.90 8.76 4.57
C LYS A 61 -3.79 7.76 3.43
N ILE A 62 -4.24 6.53 3.66
CA ILE A 62 -4.22 5.44 2.68
C ILE A 62 -5.65 4.93 2.53
N ALA A 63 -6.12 4.85 1.29
CA ALA A 63 -7.41 4.28 0.93
C ALA A 63 -7.22 3.23 -0.16
N GLY A 64 -8.10 2.23 -0.19
CA GLY A 64 -8.10 1.16 -1.16
C GLY A 64 -9.50 0.55 -1.25
N GLU A 65 -9.79 -0.11 -2.38
CA GLU A 65 -11.01 -0.90 -2.54
C GLU A 65 -10.81 -2.29 -1.93
N VAL A 66 -11.85 -2.82 -1.31
CA VAL A 66 -11.84 -4.16 -0.69
C VAL A 66 -12.97 -5.00 -1.25
N LYS A 67 -12.75 -6.31 -1.33
CA LYS A 67 -13.76 -7.29 -1.73
C LYS A 67 -13.84 -8.39 -0.69
N LEU A 68 -15.04 -8.64 -0.17
CA LEU A 68 -15.30 -9.73 0.75
C LEU A 68 -15.08 -11.06 0.01
N TYR A 69 -14.12 -11.87 0.48
CA TYR A 69 -13.86 -13.19 -0.06
C TYR A 69 -14.75 -14.25 0.59
N LEU A 70 -14.84 -14.24 1.91
CA LEU A 70 -15.58 -15.22 2.69
C LEU A 70 -16.08 -14.58 3.99
N GLN A 71 -17.27 -15.00 4.42
CA GLN A 71 -17.83 -14.70 5.73
C GLN A 71 -18.30 -16.01 6.35
N GLY A 72 -17.98 -16.23 7.63
CA GLY A 72 -18.35 -17.44 8.36
C GLY A 72 -18.11 -17.32 9.86
N THR A 73 -18.41 -18.39 10.59
CA THR A 73 -18.26 -18.48 12.06
C THR A 73 -17.28 -19.59 12.40
N ILE A 74 -16.34 -19.32 13.30
CA ILE A 74 -15.44 -20.33 13.88
C ILE A 74 -15.99 -20.71 15.25
N ASN A 75 -16.31 -21.98 15.45
CA ASN A 75 -16.65 -22.55 16.76
C ASN A 75 -15.42 -23.30 17.27
N ILE A 76 -15.01 -23.01 18.51
CA ILE A 76 -13.85 -23.62 19.19
C ILE A 76 -14.37 -24.48 20.33
#